data_AF-A0A7K4H1Q7-F1
#
_entry.id   AF-A0A7K4H1Q7-F1
#
_cell.length_a   1.000
_cell.length_b   1.000
_cell.length_c   1.000
_cell.angle_alpha   90.00
_cell.angle_beta   90.00
_cell.angle_gamma   90.00
#
_symmetry.space_group_name_H-M   'P 1'
#
loop_
_entity.id
_entity.type
_entity.pdbx_description
1 polymer ?
#
loop_
_entity_poly.entity_id
_entity_poly.type
_entity_poly.pdbx_seq_one_letter_code
_entity_poly.pdbx_strand_id
1 'polypeptide(L)'
;MEKGEQQSVESVSEEEVPREEIKFQYFWYLIVFFSIYLISLVVPAIIFMTYVILFFVPQFLEITDFFALFTEIDSVIALITMPFVIIGCYLIRLFLIGLVTRWLWSLSEKKSPSKNGIIPRNFSSKALNYYHIRSFMIKYGKNAFSKGVFAWLSNWFFNFVKSNKIGKGTTLEESIMNDKFAIIGNNCYFGVNSALASHLVDGTFGNINYFQIKIGDNVTSAATNLIAAGSEVHDNSYLLPLASTPKHSVIKGNNYYWGLPLRKIFRKKIMNYLGLTPKDLEINENIEGYRDIKLLKKLKTEINTIQTVDKLKKENFQEDDFDVNSLTANDLKIDFTTSSAISRINIKFLAVYLPIFWLSGMIVTIVFYTFTSYIHNWILMAFFLPAMVVIMWFVFIIGCFFFSKLFLLLINLIHKPKEGIFKAEIGNTDFEFWCLRTELKKIVLWLMRNWPLPWMDILAFKWFGIRMTLSSSLYDSWCDSEFITFGRRVLVGQGATINSSMVLGKYLIIKRVICGDYSLIGGHTTIAPGSVIGKDTFVSAISNTVYNQILEPGWIYLGIPVIKMKKNKYARERRDIIMRRDVDEEKKFEIEHKSNLEEDKKDIV
;
A
#
# COMPACT_ATOMS: atom_id res chain seq x y z
N MET A 1 10.15 -15.58 -67.36
CA MET A 1 10.14 -14.12 -67.55
C MET A 1 8.79 -13.64 -67.08
N GLU A 2 8.71 -13.09 -65.87
CA GLU A 2 7.62 -12.21 -65.44
C GLU A 2 8.15 -11.44 -64.23
N LYS A 3 8.28 -10.12 -64.43
CA LYS A 3 8.75 -9.16 -63.43
C LYS A 3 7.58 -8.88 -62.49
N GLY A 4 7.75 -9.20 -61.21
CA GLY A 4 6.84 -8.71 -60.16
C GLY A 4 7.10 -7.23 -59.89
N GLU A 5 6.07 -6.42 -60.03
CA GLU A 5 6.06 -5.01 -59.64
C GLU A 5 6.28 -4.88 -58.12
N GLN A 6 7.36 -4.20 -57.75
CA GLN A 6 7.50 -3.59 -56.43
C GLN A 6 6.57 -2.38 -56.38
N GLN A 7 5.45 -2.49 -55.67
CA GLN A 7 4.71 -1.32 -55.21
C GLN A 7 5.57 -0.56 -54.20
N SER A 8 5.99 0.63 -54.61
CA SER A 8 6.62 1.65 -53.78
C SER A 8 5.71 2.01 -52.61
N VAL A 9 6.20 1.83 -51.40
CA VAL A 9 5.61 2.42 -50.19
C VAL A 9 5.73 3.93 -50.31
N GLU A 10 4.63 4.58 -50.67
CA GLU A 10 4.52 6.03 -50.63
C GLU A 10 4.85 6.53 -49.23
N SER A 11 5.77 7.50 -49.18
CA SER A 11 6.12 8.26 -47.99
C SER A 11 4.88 9.01 -47.50
N VAL A 12 4.23 8.46 -46.46
CA VAL A 12 3.21 9.18 -45.69
C VAL A 12 3.90 10.38 -45.08
N SER A 13 3.59 11.58 -45.59
CA SER A 13 4.00 12.84 -44.98
C SER A 13 3.60 12.84 -43.51
N GLU A 14 4.55 13.10 -42.61
CA GLU A 14 4.28 13.35 -41.20
C GLU A 14 3.45 14.64 -41.07
N GLU A 15 2.12 14.54 -41.24
CA GLU A 15 1.22 15.62 -40.86
C GLU A 15 1.40 15.86 -39.36
N GLU A 16 1.81 17.07 -38.99
CA GLU A 16 1.92 17.48 -37.59
C GLU A 16 0.59 17.23 -36.89
N VAL A 17 0.58 16.26 -35.98
CA VAL A 17 -0.59 15.91 -35.18
C VAL A 17 -1.01 17.16 -34.38
N PRO A 18 -2.21 17.74 -34.62
CA PRO A 18 -2.63 18.98 -33.95
C PRO A 18 -2.68 18.77 -32.45
N ARG A 19 -2.09 19.67 -31.65
CA ARG A 19 -1.99 19.58 -30.19
C ARG A 19 -2.74 20.73 -29.53
N GLU A 20 -3.89 20.42 -28.96
CA GLU A 20 -4.71 21.34 -28.16
C GLU A 20 -4.58 21.01 -26.67
N GLU A 21 -4.61 22.04 -25.82
CA GLU A 21 -4.71 21.83 -24.37
C GLU A 21 -6.09 21.30 -23.98
N ILE A 22 -6.10 20.25 -23.15
CA ILE A 22 -7.34 19.65 -22.65
C ILE A 22 -7.97 20.60 -21.64
N LYS A 23 -9.08 21.24 -22.02
CA LYS A 23 -9.89 22.06 -21.12
C LYS A 23 -10.73 21.16 -20.20
N PHE A 24 -10.31 21.03 -18.94
CA PHE A 24 -11.06 20.28 -17.94
C PHE A 24 -12.34 21.02 -17.53
N GLN A 25 -13.44 20.26 -17.43
CA GLN A 25 -14.75 20.79 -17.08
C GLN A 25 -15.00 20.72 -15.55
N TYR A 26 -14.18 21.45 -14.78
CA TYR A 26 -14.20 21.40 -13.30
C TYR A 26 -15.57 21.66 -12.69
N PHE A 27 -16.35 22.58 -13.27
CA PHE A 27 -17.71 22.87 -12.84
C PHE A 27 -18.60 21.62 -12.83
N TRP A 28 -18.56 20.81 -13.91
CA TRP A 28 -19.32 19.56 -14.01
C TRP A 28 -18.81 18.50 -13.03
N TYR A 29 -17.49 18.45 -12.77
CA TYR A 29 -16.92 17.54 -11.78
C TYR A 29 -17.45 17.86 -10.38
N LEU A 30 -17.42 19.12 -9.97
CA LEU A 30 -17.94 19.55 -8.68
C LEU A 30 -19.43 19.26 -8.56
N ILE A 31 -20.23 19.55 -9.58
CA ILE A 31 -21.66 19.22 -9.57
C ILE A 31 -21.89 17.72 -9.37
N VAL A 32 -21.18 16.86 -10.12
CA VAL A 32 -21.31 15.41 -9.98
C VAL A 32 -20.91 14.96 -8.59
N PHE A 33 -19.78 15.45 -8.05
CA PHE A 33 -19.33 15.11 -6.72
C PHE A 33 -20.33 15.53 -5.64
N PHE A 34 -20.74 16.80 -5.62
CA PHE A 34 -21.68 17.30 -4.61
C PHE A 34 -23.05 16.64 -4.72
N SER A 35 -23.51 16.32 -5.94
CA SER A 35 -24.76 15.58 -6.14
C SER A 35 -24.67 14.19 -5.49
N ILE A 36 -23.61 13.43 -5.74
CA ILE A 36 -23.46 12.10 -5.13
C ILE A 36 -23.26 12.23 -3.61
N TYR A 37 -22.42 13.17 -3.16
CA TYR A 37 -22.08 13.36 -1.76
C TYR A 37 -23.28 13.82 -0.92
N LEU A 38 -23.88 14.96 -1.26
CA LEU A 38 -24.95 15.58 -0.45
C LEU A 38 -26.22 14.73 -0.46
N ILE A 39 -26.67 14.25 -1.64
CA ILE A 39 -27.89 13.43 -1.74
C ILE A 39 -27.74 12.15 -0.91
N SER A 40 -26.52 11.56 -0.89
CA SER A 40 -26.29 10.36 -0.07
C SER A 40 -26.36 10.58 1.43
N LEU A 41 -26.26 11.83 1.90
CA LEU A 41 -26.27 12.17 3.32
C LEU A 41 -27.66 12.56 3.85
N VAL A 42 -28.57 13.05 3.01
CA VAL A 42 -29.87 13.58 3.45
C VAL A 42 -30.67 12.54 4.26
N VAL A 43 -30.92 11.37 3.68
CA VAL A 43 -31.76 10.34 4.33
C VAL A 43 -31.08 9.77 5.60
N PRO A 44 -29.79 9.37 5.58
CA PRO A 44 -29.08 8.95 6.79
C PRO A 44 -29.05 10.03 7.88
N ALA A 45 -28.85 11.29 7.52
CA ALA A 45 -28.81 12.39 8.48
C ALA A 45 -30.17 12.58 9.15
N ILE A 46 -31.28 12.52 8.39
CA ILE A 46 -32.63 12.59 8.97
C ILE A 46 -32.84 11.43 9.95
N ILE A 47 -32.57 10.18 9.54
CA ILE A 47 -32.75 9.00 10.40
C ILE A 47 -31.91 9.12 11.67
N PHE A 48 -30.62 9.46 11.52
CA PHE A 48 -29.70 9.60 12.64
C PHE A 48 -30.12 10.72 13.59
N MET A 49 -30.45 11.90 13.07
CA MET A 49 -30.85 13.03 13.91
C MET A 49 -32.20 12.79 14.59
N THR A 50 -33.15 12.14 13.92
CA THR A 50 -34.42 11.72 14.54
C THR A 50 -34.16 10.76 15.70
N TYR A 51 -33.31 9.75 15.51
CA TYR A 51 -32.93 8.83 16.58
C TYR A 51 -32.22 9.56 17.74
N VAL A 52 -31.27 10.44 17.43
CA VAL A 52 -30.51 11.18 18.45
C VAL A 52 -31.43 12.07 19.27
N ILE A 53 -32.27 12.89 18.62
CA ILE A 53 -33.13 13.87 19.30
C ILE A 53 -34.27 13.19 20.06
N LEU A 54 -34.94 12.21 19.46
CA LEU A 54 -36.14 11.62 20.05
C LEU A 54 -35.84 10.49 21.04
N PHE A 55 -34.68 9.86 20.94
CA PHE A 55 -34.38 8.65 21.70
C PHE A 55 -33.06 8.71 22.45
N PHE A 56 -31.94 8.98 21.79
CA PHE A 56 -30.63 8.93 22.46
C PHE A 56 -30.43 10.06 23.47
N VAL A 57 -30.83 11.29 23.15
CA VAL A 57 -30.69 12.43 24.06
C VAL A 57 -31.54 12.22 25.32
N PRO A 58 -32.86 11.96 25.22
CA PRO A 58 -33.70 11.84 26.42
C PRO A 58 -33.37 10.61 27.26
N GLN A 59 -33.04 9.48 26.62
CA GLN A 59 -32.89 8.20 27.32
C GLN A 59 -31.45 7.91 27.76
N PHE A 60 -30.46 8.71 27.33
CA PHE A 60 -29.06 8.47 27.68
C PHE A 60 -28.30 9.74 28.08
N LEU A 61 -28.39 10.83 27.31
CA LEU A 61 -27.58 12.03 27.59
C LEU A 61 -28.15 12.94 28.69
N GLU A 62 -29.48 12.98 28.84
CA GLU A 62 -30.15 13.81 29.87
C GLU A 62 -30.24 13.12 31.23
N ILE A 63 -29.84 11.84 31.32
CA ILE A 63 -29.85 11.09 32.59
C ILE A 63 -28.67 11.55 33.46
N THR A 64 -29.00 12.04 34.64
CA THR A 64 -28.03 12.60 35.59
C THR A 64 -27.37 11.56 36.48
N ASP A 65 -28.02 10.40 36.71
CA ASP A 65 -27.46 9.32 37.52
C ASP A 65 -26.65 8.36 36.64
N PHE A 66 -25.37 8.20 36.98
CA PHE A 66 -24.46 7.32 36.26
C PHE A 66 -24.88 5.85 36.33
N PHE A 67 -25.46 5.41 37.45
CA PHE A 67 -25.88 4.01 37.58
C PHE A 67 -27.13 3.73 36.75
N ALA A 68 -28.07 4.68 36.67
CA ALA A 68 -29.27 4.59 35.84
C ALA A 68 -28.96 4.32 34.36
N LEU A 69 -27.86 4.86 33.82
CA LEU A 69 -27.43 4.61 32.43
C LEU A 69 -27.26 3.11 32.08
N PHE A 70 -26.97 2.27 33.07
CA PHE A 70 -26.69 0.84 32.89
C PHE A 70 -27.72 -0.07 33.55
N THR A 71 -28.64 0.47 34.34
CA THR A 71 -29.69 -0.29 35.02
C THR A 71 -31.08 -0.03 34.44
N GLU A 72 -31.32 1.17 33.91
CA GLU A 72 -32.58 1.49 33.23
C GLU A 72 -32.61 0.90 31.83
N ILE A 73 -33.70 0.20 31.53
CA ILE A 73 -33.84 -0.55 30.29
C ILE A 73 -33.80 0.36 29.06
N ASP A 74 -34.39 1.55 29.13
CA ASP A 74 -34.44 2.49 28.02
C ASP A 74 -33.06 3.07 27.68
N SER A 75 -32.24 3.37 28.70
CA SER A 75 -30.86 3.84 28.54
C SER A 75 -29.95 2.76 27.98
N VAL A 76 -30.10 1.53 28.47
CA VAL A 76 -29.36 0.37 27.95
C VAL A 76 -29.76 0.11 26.49
N ILE A 77 -31.05 0.19 26.16
CA ILE A 77 -31.52 0.06 24.77
C ILE A 77 -30.94 1.19 23.91
N ALA A 78 -30.97 2.46 24.35
CA ALA A 78 -30.38 3.58 23.62
C ALA A 78 -28.88 3.41 23.38
N LEU A 79 -28.15 2.90 24.37
CA LEU A 79 -26.72 2.61 24.25
C LEU A 79 -26.44 1.47 23.26
N ILE A 80 -27.21 0.37 23.35
CA ILE A 80 -27.04 -0.80 22.48
C ILE A 80 -27.46 -0.49 21.04
N THR A 81 -28.55 0.26 20.85
CA THR A 81 -29.11 0.53 19.51
C THR A 81 -28.33 1.58 18.74
N MET A 82 -27.61 2.48 19.42
CA MET A 82 -26.83 3.56 18.76
C MET A 82 -25.80 3.04 17.74
N PRO A 83 -24.92 2.07 18.04
CA PRO A 83 -24.06 1.45 17.03
C PRO A 83 -24.81 0.89 15.82
N PHE A 84 -25.95 0.22 16.04
CA PHE A 84 -26.74 -0.34 14.94
C PHE A 84 -27.38 0.74 14.06
N VAL A 85 -27.85 1.84 14.66
CA VAL A 85 -28.36 3.00 13.92
C VAL A 85 -27.25 3.63 13.08
N ILE A 86 -26.05 3.80 13.64
CA ILE A 86 -24.88 4.31 12.90
C ILE A 86 -24.54 3.40 11.71
N ILE A 87 -24.47 2.09 11.94
CA ILE A 87 -24.19 1.10 10.89
C ILE A 87 -25.28 1.13 9.82
N GLY A 88 -26.56 1.15 10.22
CA GLY A 88 -27.70 1.24 9.31
C GLY A 88 -27.66 2.51 8.45
N CYS A 89 -27.44 3.67 9.07
CA CYS A 89 -27.28 4.94 8.38
C CYS A 89 -26.10 4.91 7.39
N TYR A 90 -24.98 4.29 7.77
CA TYR A 90 -23.82 4.14 6.90
C TYR A 90 -24.12 3.23 5.69
N LEU A 91 -24.82 2.12 5.88
CA LEU A 91 -25.22 1.22 4.79
C LEU A 91 -26.23 1.89 3.84
N ILE A 92 -27.19 2.65 4.37
CA ILE A 92 -28.13 3.45 3.57
C ILE A 92 -27.36 4.49 2.75
N ARG A 93 -26.39 5.19 3.35
CA ARG A 93 -25.51 6.12 2.65
C ARG A 93 -24.79 5.44 1.49
N LEU A 94 -24.16 4.29 1.72
CA LEU A 94 -23.45 3.53 0.68
C LEU A 94 -24.40 3.16 -0.48
N PHE A 95 -25.59 2.66 -0.17
CA PHE A 95 -26.59 2.35 -1.19
C PHE A 95 -26.97 3.58 -2.02
N LEU A 96 -27.20 4.74 -1.38
CA LEU A 96 -27.53 5.99 -2.07
C LEU A 96 -26.37 6.51 -2.93
N ILE A 97 -25.12 6.38 -2.47
CA ILE A 97 -23.93 6.65 -3.30
C ILE A 97 -23.99 5.81 -4.59
N GLY A 98 -24.23 4.51 -4.45
CA GLY A 98 -24.40 3.59 -5.59
C GLY A 98 -25.54 4.00 -6.52
N LEU A 99 -26.71 4.34 -5.97
CA LEU A 99 -27.92 4.73 -6.71
C LEU A 99 -27.71 6.00 -7.54
N VAL A 100 -27.24 7.06 -6.92
CA VAL A 100 -27.00 8.35 -7.58
C VAL A 100 -25.91 8.20 -8.63
N THR A 101 -24.82 7.48 -8.31
CA THR A 101 -23.74 7.19 -9.27
C THR A 101 -24.27 6.42 -10.48
N ARG A 102 -25.06 5.36 -10.28
CA ARG A 102 -25.67 4.58 -11.38
C ARG A 102 -26.56 5.45 -12.27
N TRP A 103 -27.36 6.33 -11.68
CA TRP A 103 -28.23 7.23 -12.42
C TRP A 103 -27.42 8.18 -13.32
N LEU A 104 -26.47 8.91 -12.75
CA LEU A 104 -25.58 9.81 -13.50
C LEU A 104 -24.75 9.06 -14.56
N TRP A 105 -24.25 7.86 -14.21
CA TRP A 105 -23.48 7.01 -15.11
C TRP A 105 -24.32 6.59 -16.32
N SER A 106 -25.56 6.16 -16.09
CA SER A 106 -26.49 5.77 -17.16
C SER A 106 -26.80 6.93 -18.11
N LEU A 107 -26.94 8.15 -17.60
CA LEU A 107 -27.12 9.34 -18.43
C LEU A 107 -25.87 9.61 -19.29
N SER A 108 -24.68 9.45 -18.72
CA SER A 108 -23.42 9.65 -19.44
C SER A 108 -23.20 8.62 -20.56
N GLU A 109 -23.56 7.35 -20.31
CA GLU A 109 -23.47 6.27 -21.30
C GLU A 109 -24.50 6.42 -22.43
N LYS A 110 -25.71 6.90 -22.12
CA LYS A 110 -26.71 7.22 -23.17
C LYS A 110 -26.22 8.34 -24.09
N LYS A 111 -25.52 9.35 -23.56
CA LYS A 111 -25.02 10.49 -24.34
C LYS A 111 -23.77 10.18 -25.16
N SER A 112 -22.85 9.38 -24.62
CA SER A 112 -21.64 8.94 -25.31
C SER A 112 -21.23 7.56 -24.79
N PRO A 113 -21.60 6.46 -25.48
CA PRO A 113 -21.23 5.11 -25.07
C PRO A 113 -19.72 4.90 -25.06
N SER A 114 -19.20 4.13 -24.10
CA SER A 114 -17.81 3.66 -24.18
C SER A 114 -17.63 2.67 -25.31
N LYS A 115 -16.49 2.74 -25.99
CA LYS A 115 -16.07 1.78 -27.01
C LYS A 115 -14.61 1.42 -26.79
N ASN A 116 -14.26 0.17 -27.12
CA ASN A 116 -12.86 -0.21 -27.21
C ASN A 116 -12.20 0.62 -28.30
N GLY A 117 -11.00 1.12 -28.03
CA GLY A 117 -10.23 1.87 -29.00
C GLY A 117 -9.23 2.82 -28.37
N ILE A 118 -8.57 3.57 -29.24
CA ILE A 118 -7.61 4.58 -28.85
C ILE A 118 -8.36 5.93 -28.85
N ILE A 119 -8.40 6.62 -27.71
CA ILE A 119 -8.97 7.97 -27.62
C ILE A 119 -7.83 8.97 -27.81
N PRO A 120 -7.84 9.76 -28.89
CA PRO A 120 -6.83 10.79 -29.08
C PRO A 120 -6.95 11.87 -27.99
N ARG A 121 -5.80 12.29 -27.47
CA ARG A 121 -5.72 13.36 -26.45
C ARG A 121 -5.24 14.69 -27.00
N ASN A 122 -4.90 14.71 -28.28
CA ASN A 122 -4.32 15.84 -28.97
C ASN A 122 -5.38 16.86 -29.42
N PHE A 123 -6.66 16.51 -29.45
CA PHE A 123 -7.77 17.44 -29.66
C PHE A 123 -8.94 17.13 -28.72
N SER A 124 -9.76 18.13 -28.42
CA SER A 124 -10.96 17.89 -27.62
C SER A 124 -11.99 17.06 -28.40
N SER A 125 -12.43 15.95 -27.83
CA SER A 125 -13.49 15.13 -28.42
C SER A 125 -14.57 14.81 -27.40
N LYS A 126 -15.78 14.53 -27.89
CA LYS A 126 -16.89 14.06 -27.05
C LYS A 126 -16.49 12.80 -26.26
N ALA A 127 -15.78 11.87 -26.90
CA ALA A 127 -15.30 10.65 -26.26
C ALA A 127 -14.32 10.94 -25.11
N LEU A 128 -13.36 11.85 -25.32
CA LEU A 128 -12.39 12.26 -24.32
C LEU A 128 -13.05 12.97 -23.12
N ASN A 129 -13.99 13.88 -23.38
CA ASN A 129 -14.71 14.61 -22.33
C ASN A 129 -15.54 13.65 -21.45
N TYR A 130 -16.30 12.75 -22.08
CA TYR A 130 -17.10 11.77 -21.32
C TYR A 130 -16.24 10.71 -20.62
N TYR A 131 -15.06 10.38 -21.15
CA TYR A 131 -14.08 9.56 -20.45
C TYR A 131 -13.67 10.24 -19.13
N HIS A 132 -13.24 11.51 -19.16
CA HIS A 132 -12.82 12.22 -17.95
C HIS A 132 -13.96 12.42 -16.93
N ILE A 133 -15.16 12.77 -17.40
CA ILE A 133 -16.35 12.90 -16.52
C ILE A 133 -16.64 11.58 -15.81
N ARG A 134 -16.58 10.45 -16.51
CA ARG A 134 -16.86 9.13 -15.93
C ARG A 134 -15.76 8.69 -14.97
N SER A 135 -14.49 8.87 -15.35
CA SER A 135 -13.36 8.64 -14.45
C SER A 135 -13.46 9.47 -13.17
N PHE A 136 -13.98 10.69 -13.23
CA PHE A 136 -14.21 11.48 -12.03
C PHE A 136 -15.44 10.99 -11.23
N MET A 137 -16.56 10.73 -11.91
CA MET A 137 -17.83 10.33 -11.31
C MET A 137 -17.73 9.10 -10.43
N ILE A 138 -16.99 8.08 -10.87
CA ILE A 138 -16.90 6.81 -10.14
C ILE A 138 -15.92 6.85 -8.96
N LYS A 139 -14.97 7.81 -8.92
CA LYS A 139 -13.91 7.89 -7.90
C LYS A 139 -14.44 7.95 -6.49
N TYR A 140 -15.46 8.77 -6.23
CA TYR A 140 -16.01 8.92 -4.88
C TYR A 140 -16.64 7.63 -4.39
N GLY A 141 -17.48 6.98 -5.21
CA GLY A 141 -18.06 5.68 -4.87
C GLY A 141 -16.98 4.61 -4.72
N LYS A 142 -16.07 4.46 -5.68
CA LYS A 142 -14.93 3.55 -5.57
C LYS A 142 -14.19 3.72 -4.25
N ASN A 143 -13.88 4.95 -3.85
CA ASN A 143 -13.17 5.21 -2.59
C ASN A 143 -14.02 4.83 -1.36
N ALA A 144 -15.29 5.23 -1.34
CA ALA A 144 -16.21 4.93 -0.23
C ALA A 144 -16.42 3.43 -0.01
N PHE A 145 -16.47 2.66 -1.11
CA PHE A 145 -16.60 1.21 -1.05
C PHE A 145 -15.26 0.52 -0.78
N SER A 146 -14.20 0.80 -1.53
CA SER A 146 -12.93 0.08 -1.40
C SER A 146 -12.15 0.39 -0.11
N LYS A 147 -12.27 1.60 0.45
CA LYS A 147 -11.60 2.00 1.70
C LYS A 147 -12.54 2.07 2.91
N GLY A 148 -13.82 1.74 2.71
CA GLY A 148 -14.82 1.77 3.77
C GLY A 148 -14.79 0.53 4.66
N VAL A 149 -15.56 0.56 5.74
CA VAL A 149 -15.72 -0.56 6.69
C VAL A 149 -16.21 -1.86 6.00
N PHE A 150 -16.97 -1.72 4.91
CA PHE A 150 -17.58 -2.82 4.17
C PHE A 150 -16.93 -3.01 2.78
N ALA A 151 -15.60 -3.18 2.74
CA ALA A 151 -14.82 -3.21 1.49
C ALA A 151 -15.25 -4.28 0.48
N TRP A 152 -15.81 -5.40 0.95
CA TRP A 152 -16.34 -6.48 0.10
C TRP A 152 -17.58 -6.07 -0.72
N LEU A 153 -18.23 -4.95 -0.40
CA LEU A 153 -19.33 -4.40 -1.21
C LEU A 153 -18.85 -3.66 -2.47
N SER A 154 -17.54 -3.49 -2.65
CA SER A 154 -16.96 -2.89 -3.87
C SER A 154 -17.43 -3.61 -5.14
N ASN A 155 -17.41 -4.95 -5.16
CA ASN A 155 -17.93 -5.75 -6.27
C ASN A 155 -19.39 -5.44 -6.60
N TRP A 156 -20.22 -5.34 -5.56
CA TRP A 156 -21.62 -4.97 -5.72
C TRP A 156 -21.74 -3.60 -6.36
N PHE A 157 -20.99 -2.60 -5.88
CA PHE A 157 -21.03 -1.23 -6.40
C PHE A 157 -20.69 -1.17 -7.90
N PHE A 158 -19.57 -1.79 -8.32
CA PHE A 158 -19.15 -1.78 -9.73
C PHE A 158 -20.14 -2.49 -10.65
N ASN A 159 -20.66 -3.64 -10.23
CA ASN A 159 -21.72 -4.36 -10.95
C ASN A 159 -23.03 -3.56 -11.00
N PHE A 160 -23.41 -2.92 -9.88
CA PHE A 160 -24.65 -2.16 -9.74
C PHE A 160 -24.64 -0.89 -10.61
N VAL A 161 -23.51 -0.17 -10.65
CA VAL A 161 -23.29 1.00 -11.53
C VAL A 161 -23.16 0.58 -13.00
N LYS A 162 -22.89 -0.70 -13.28
CA LYS A 162 -22.62 -1.26 -14.61
C LYS A 162 -21.36 -0.69 -15.25
N SER A 163 -20.35 -0.41 -14.43
CA SER A 163 -19.05 0.01 -14.96
C SER A 163 -18.15 -1.20 -15.28
N ASN A 164 -18.22 -2.25 -14.46
CA ASN A 164 -17.51 -3.49 -14.64
C ASN A 164 -18.47 -4.69 -14.49
N LYS A 165 -18.02 -5.87 -14.90
CA LYS A 165 -18.70 -7.15 -14.68
C LYS A 165 -17.78 -8.03 -13.85
N ILE A 166 -18.17 -8.36 -12.63
CA ILE A 166 -17.35 -9.11 -11.67
C ILE A 166 -18.14 -10.32 -11.19
N GLY A 167 -17.55 -11.50 -11.35
CA GLY A 167 -18.12 -12.78 -10.92
C GLY A 167 -18.25 -12.93 -9.41
N LYS A 168 -19.00 -13.97 -9.01
CA LYS A 168 -19.23 -14.30 -7.60
C LYS A 168 -17.95 -14.87 -6.96
N GLY A 169 -17.78 -14.68 -5.66
CA GLY A 169 -16.61 -15.20 -4.93
C GLY A 169 -15.29 -14.50 -5.24
N THR A 170 -15.29 -13.50 -6.13
CA THR A 170 -14.10 -12.72 -6.45
C THR A 170 -13.79 -11.73 -5.33
N THR A 171 -12.54 -11.67 -4.90
CA THR A 171 -12.09 -10.76 -3.84
C THR A 171 -11.15 -9.72 -4.41
N LEU A 172 -11.42 -8.47 -4.06
CA LEU A 172 -10.60 -7.32 -4.38
C LEU A 172 -10.12 -6.70 -3.08
N GLU A 173 -8.81 -6.77 -2.83
CA GLU A 173 -8.21 -6.04 -1.72
C GLU A 173 -7.95 -4.57 -2.12
N GLU A 174 -6.98 -3.91 -1.48
CA GLU A 174 -6.52 -2.56 -1.82
C GLU A 174 -5.82 -2.51 -3.19
N SER A 175 -6.62 -2.72 -4.25
CA SER A 175 -6.19 -2.79 -5.64
C SER A 175 -6.52 -1.51 -6.40
N ILE A 176 -5.68 -1.15 -7.37
CA ILE A 176 -5.91 -0.01 -8.26
C ILE A 176 -6.86 -0.48 -9.35
N MET A 177 -8.15 -0.32 -9.07
CA MET A 177 -9.19 -0.87 -9.92
C MET A 177 -9.63 0.07 -11.05
N ASN A 178 -10.07 -0.51 -12.16
CA ASN A 178 -10.60 0.20 -13.31
C ASN A 178 -11.90 0.95 -13.06
N ASP A 179 -11.99 2.14 -13.66
CA ASP A 179 -13.23 2.91 -13.74
C ASP A 179 -14.31 2.17 -14.54
N LYS A 180 -13.95 1.49 -15.64
CA LYS A 180 -14.85 0.72 -16.51
C LYS A 180 -14.08 -0.36 -17.27
N PHE A 181 -14.76 -1.26 -17.98
CA PHE A 181 -14.17 -2.17 -18.96
C PHE A 181 -13.30 -3.29 -18.36
N ALA A 182 -13.64 -3.72 -17.15
CA ALA A 182 -13.21 -5.02 -16.64
C ALA A 182 -14.34 -6.05 -16.71
N ILE A 183 -14.06 -7.20 -17.35
CA ILE A 183 -14.84 -8.43 -17.18
C ILE A 183 -13.98 -9.39 -16.39
N ILE A 184 -14.46 -9.79 -15.22
CA ILE A 184 -13.76 -10.67 -14.28
C ILE A 184 -14.66 -11.85 -13.96
N GLY A 185 -14.11 -13.05 -14.06
CA GLY A 185 -14.75 -14.30 -13.73
C GLY A 185 -15.05 -14.47 -12.24
N ASN A 186 -15.48 -15.67 -11.89
CA ASN A 186 -15.78 -16.10 -10.54
C ASN A 186 -14.50 -16.49 -9.79
N ASN A 187 -14.55 -16.45 -8.46
CA ASN A 187 -13.52 -16.94 -7.55
C ASN A 187 -12.10 -16.42 -7.85
N CYS A 188 -12.01 -15.18 -8.33
CA CYS A 188 -10.71 -14.56 -8.58
C CYS A 188 -10.21 -13.85 -7.31
N TYR A 189 -8.90 -13.71 -7.17
CA TYR A 189 -8.30 -12.96 -6.07
C TYR A 189 -7.34 -11.91 -6.61
N PHE A 190 -7.51 -10.66 -6.19
CA PHE A 190 -6.62 -9.55 -6.52
C PHE A 190 -6.11 -8.94 -5.22
N GLY A 191 -4.88 -9.27 -4.87
CA GLY A 191 -4.25 -8.79 -3.64
C GLY A 191 -3.68 -7.38 -3.77
N VAL A 192 -3.18 -6.88 -2.65
CA VAL A 192 -2.73 -5.50 -2.42
C VAL A 192 -1.91 -4.93 -3.59
N ASN A 193 -2.25 -3.70 -3.95
CA ASN A 193 -1.59 -2.88 -4.97
C ASN A 193 -1.58 -3.48 -6.39
N SER A 194 -2.37 -4.53 -6.64
CA SER A 194 -2.59 -5.00 -8.01
C SER A 194 -3.40 -3.97 -8.79
N ALA A 195 -2.97 -3.64 -10.00
CA ALA A 195 -3.62 -2.72 -10.91
C ALA A 195 -4.34 -3.47 -12.03
N LEU A 196 -5.64 -3.22 -12.14
CA LEU A 196 -6.44 -3.58 -13.30
C LEU A 196 -6.60 -2.30 -14.11
N ALA A 197 -5.99 -2.24 -15.30
CA ALA A 197 -5.89 -1.03 -16.10
C ALA A 197 -6.42 -1.25 -17.53
N SER A 198 -7.73 -1.10 -17.72
CA SER A 198 -8.46 -1.07 -18.99
C SER A 198 -8.18 0.18 -19.82
N HIS A 199 -7.58 1.19 -19.18
CA HIS A 199 -7.06 2.36 -19.85
C HIS A 199 -5.60 2.57 -19.47
N LEU A 200 -4.79 2.93 -20.45
CA LEU A 200 -3.42 3.39 -20.24
C LEU A 200 -3.18 4.63 -21.10
N VAL A 201 -2.58 5.64 -20.49
CA VAL A 201 -2.21 6.88 -21.17
C VAL A 201 -0.76 6.75 -21.62
N ASP A 202 -0.51 6.81 -22.93
CA ASP A 202 0.82 6.61 -23.52
C ASP A 202 1.71 7.87 -23.39
N GLY A 203 1.92 8.35 -22.16
CA GLY A 203 2.71 9.55 -21.86
C GLY A 203 1.89 10.84 -21.75
N THR A 204 2.56 11.98 -21.50
CA THR A 204 1.90 13.25 -21.14
C THR A 204 0.89 13.73 -22.18
N PHE A 205 1.22 13.58 -23.47
CA PHE A 205 0.36 13.92 -24.62
C PHE A 205 -0.08 12.69 -25.43
N GLY A 206 0.20 11.48 -24.94
CA GLY A 206 -0.15 10.27 -25.66
C GLY A 206 -1.63 9.95 -25.61
N ASN A 207 -2.06 9.12 -26.54
CA ASN A 207 -3.44 8.66 -26.62
C ASN A 207 -3.81 7.76 -25.44
N ILE A 208 -5.11 7.66 -25.17
CA ILE A 208 -5.62 6.73 -24.16
C ILE A 208 -5.94 5.42 -24.85
N ASN A 209 -5.22 4.36 -24.53
CA ASN A 209 -5.54 3.01 -24.96
C ASN A 209 -6.67 2.50 -24.08
N TYR A 210 -7.90 2.55 -24.57
CA TYR A 210 -9.07 2.20 -23.79
C TYR A 210 -9.66 0.89 -24.29
N PHE A 211 -9.21 -0.22 -23.70
CA PHE A 211 -9.56 -1.56 -24.12
C PHE A 211 -9.97 -2.42 -22.94
N GLN A 212 -11.04 -3.17 -23.16
CA GLN A 212 -11.55 -4.13 -22.19
C GLN A 212 -10.50 -5.15 -21.77
N ILE A 213 -10.38 -5.34 -20.45
CA ILE A 213 -9.66 -6.47 -19.88
C ILE A 213 -10.65 -7.61 -19.65
N LYS A 214 -10.22 -8.83 -19.98
CA LYS A 214 -11.01 -10.05 -19.75
C LYS A 214 -10.22 -10.97 -18.84
N ILE A 215 -10.82 -11.36 -17.73
CA ILE A 215 -10.23 -12.27 -16.75
C ILE A 215 -11.22 -13.41 -16.55
N GLY A 216 -10.73 -14.64 -16.73
CA GLY A 216 -11.47 -15.88 -16.56
C GLY A 216 -11.72 -16.23 -15.09
N ASP A 217 -12.11 -17.47 -14.83
CA ASP A 217 -12.43 -17.97 -13.50
C ASP A 217 -11.17 -18.44 -12.75
N ASN A 218 -11.20 -18.38 -11.42
CA ASN A 218 -10.11 -18.86 -10.54
C ASN A 218 -8.73 -18.22 -10.85
N VAL A 219 -8.71 -16.94 -11.21
CA VAL A 219 -7.47 -16.19 -11.47
C VAL A 219 -6.97 -15.54 -10.19
N THR A 220 -5.68 -15.70 -9.91
CA THR A 220 -4.99 -15.03 -8.80
C THR A 220 -4.02 -13.99 -9.34
N SER A 221 -4.16 -12.76 -8.87
CA SER A 221 -3.19 -11.66 -8.99
C SER A 221 -2.67 -11.38 -7.59
N ALA A 222 -1.48 -11.89 -7.26
CA ALA A 222 -1.00 -11.94 -5.88
C ALA A 222 -0.80 -10.57 -5.24
N ALA A 223 0.14 -9.75 -5.73
CA ALA A 223 0.43 -8.44 -5.18
C ALA A 223 1.25 -7.59 -6.16
N THR A 224 0.92 -6.30 -6.27
CA THR A 224 1.64 -5.34 -7.13
C THR A 224 1.76 -5.81 -8.60
N ASN A 225 0.76 -6.55 -9.06
CA ASN A 225 0.66 -6.97 -10.47
C ASN A 225 -0.01 -5.88 -11.29
N LEU A 226 0.31 -5.74 -12.57
CA LEU A 226 -0.45 -4.93 -13.51
C LEU A 226 -1.04 -5.82 -14.61
N ILE A 227 -2.36 -5.79 -14.75
CA ILE A 227 -3.09 -6.31 -15.91
C ILE A 227 -3.49 -5.12 -16.78
N ALA A 228 -2.76 -4.93 -17.87
CA ALA A 228 -2.82 -3.77 -18.75
C ALA A 228 -3.98 -3.83 -19.76
N ALA A 229 -4.19 -2.72 -20.47
CA ALA A 229 -5.36 -2.52 -21.32
C ALA A 229 -5.40 -3.54 -22.46
N GLY A 230 -6.58 -4.11 -22.68
CA GLY A 230 -6.80 -5.11 -23.74
C GLY A 230 -6.24 -6.50 -23.43
N SER A 231 -5.72 -6.76 -22.23
CA SER A 231 -5.22 -8.07 -21.86
C SER A 231 -6.34 -9.08 -21.55
N GLU A 232 -6.11 -10.33 -21.96
CA GLU A 232 -6.99 -11.47 -21.71
C GLU A 232 -6.26 -12.50 -20.83
N VAL A 233 -6.82 -12.81 -19.67
CA VAL A 233 -6.27 -13.76 -18.70
C VAL A 233 -7.22 -14.92 -18.55
N HIS A 234 -6.87 -16.09 -19.06
CA HIS A 234 -7.75 -17.27 -19.01
C HIS A 234 -7.73 -17.94 -17.63
N ASP A 235 -8.67 -18.85 -17.44
CA ASP A 235 -8.94 -19.54 -16.18
C ASP A 235 -7.71 -20.19 -15.53
N ASN A 236 -7.71 -20.27 -14.20
CA ASN A 236 -6.65 -20.89 -13.39
C ASN A 236 -5.26 -20.31 -13.70
N SER A 237 -5.18 -18.99 -13.90
CA SER A 237 -3.93 -18.25 -14.04
C SER A 237 -3.49 -17.67 -12.69
N TYR A 238 -2.24 -17.89 -12.32
CA TYR A 238 -1.68 -17.41 -11.05
C TYR A 238 -0.50 -16.49 -11.31
N LEU A 239 -0.73 -15.18 -11.22
CA LEU A 239 0.28 -14.15 -11.36
C LEU A 239 0.96 -13.97 -10.00
N LEU A 240 2.23 -14.41 -9.91
CA LEU A 240 3.08 -14.21 -8.73
C LEU A 240 3.35 -12.72 -8.51
N PRO A 241 3.80 -12.28 -7.32
CA PRO A 241 4.03 -10.87 -7.04
C PRO A 241 4.88 -10.18 -8.13
N LEU A 242 4.51 -8.93 -8.48
CA LEU A 242 5.11 -8.10 -9.54
C LEU A 242 4.92 -8.59 -10.99
N ALA A 243 4.39 -9.80 -11.21
CA ALA A 243 4.16 -10.32 -12.55
C ALA A 243 3.14 -9.44 -13.31
N SER A 244 3.56 -8.76 -14.37
CA SER A 244 2.69 -7.77 -15.04
C SER A 244 2.65 -7.94 -16.55
N THR A 245 1.44 -7.85 -17.09
CA THR A 245 1.19 -7.93 -18.53
C THR A 245 1.46 -6.58 -19.19
N PRO A 246 2.17 -6.55 -20.32
CA PRO A 246 2.04 -5.45 -21.29
C PRO A 246 0.60 -5.31 -21.83
N LYS A 247 0.31 -4.21 -22.53
CA LYS A 247 -0.97 -4.03 -23.25
C LYS A 247 -1.24 -5.22 -24.19
N HIS A 248 -2.50 -5.59 -24.35
CA HIS A 248 -2.95 -6.63 -25.29
C HIS A 248 -2.30 -8.01 -25.09
N SER A 249 -1.95 -8.36 -23.85
CA SER A 249 -1.36 -9.67 -23.57
C SER A 249 -2.44 -10.75 -23.47
N VAL A 250 -2.16 -11.93 -24.02
CA VAL A 250 -3.03 -13.11 -23.85
C VAL A 250 -2.32 -14.15 -22.98
N ILE A 251 -2.92 -14.47 -21.84
CA ILE A 251 -2.44 -15.48 -20.89
C ILE A 251 -3.32 -16.73 -21.04
N LYS A 252 -2.70 -17.86 -21.43
CA LYS A 252 -3.39 -19.09 -21.82
C LYS A 252 -4.11 -19.85 -20.70
N GLY A 253 -3.96 -19.47 -19.42
CA GLY A 253 -4.59 -20.20 -18.30
C GLY A 253 -3.78 -21.37 -17.77
N ASN A 254 -4.29 -22.03 -16.73
CA ASN A 254 -3.78 -23.26 -16.10
C ASN A 254 -2.29 -23.23 -15.74
N ASN A 255 -1.76 -22.08 -15.33
CA ASN A 255 -0.32 -21.88 -15.15
C ASN A 255 0.00 -20.76 -14.17
N TYR A 256 1.23 -20.78 -13.70
CA TYR A 256 1.83 -19.71 -12.91
C TYR A 256 2.67 -18.79 -13.80
N TYR A 257 2.68 -17.50 -13.47
CA TYR A 257 3.33 -16.46 -14.24
C TYR A 257 4.14 -15.55 -13.32
N TRP A 258 5.31 -15.09 -13.78
CA TRP A 258 6.25 -14.28 -13.01
C TRP A 258 6.97 -13.25 -13.89
N GLY A 259 7.51 -12.20 -13.26
CA GLY A 259 8.46 -11.28 -13.89
C GLY A 259 7.86 -10.08 -14.63
N LEU A 260 8.76 -9.17 -15.00
CA LEU A 260 8.51 -7.92 -15.72
C LEU A 260 9.46 -7.87 -16.94
N PRO A 261 9.02 -8.21 -18.17
CA PRO A 261 7.67 -8.57 -18.57
C PRO A 261 7.24 -9.98 -18.13
N LEU A 262 5.93 -10.21 -18.03
CA LEU A 262 5.33 -11.47 -17.62
C LEU A 262 5.84 -12.67 -18.43
N ARG A 263 6.23 -13.75 -17.76
CA ARG A 263 6.58 -15.04 -18.36
C ARG A 263 5.96 -16.19 -17.58
N LYS A 264 5.64 -17.28 -18.28
CA LYS A 264 5.26 -18.55 -17.64
C LYS A 264 6.46 -19.10 -16.87
N ILE A 265 6.23 -19.55 -15.64
CA ILE A 265 7.26 -20.21 -14.82
C ILE A 265 7.11 -21.73 -14.93
N PHE A 266 8.23 -22.44 -15.11
CA PHE A 266 8.25 -23.90 -15.17
C PHE A 266 8.19 -24.49 -13.75
N ARG A 267 7.54 -25.65 -13.57
CA ARG A 267 7.28 -26.30 -12.26
C ARG A 267 8.49 -26.30 -11.31
N LYS A 268 9.68 -26.65 -11.82
CA LYS A 268 10.94 -26.63 -11.03
C LYS A 268 11.30 -25.26 -10.47
N LYS A 269 11.10 -24.18 -11.26
CA LYS A 269 11.32 -22.80 -10.82
C LYS A 269 10.23 -22.33 -9.85
N ILE A 270 8.98 -22.80 -9.99
CA ILE A 270 7.90 -22.53 -9.02
C ILE A 270 8.26 -23.15 -7.67
N MET A 271 8.67 -24.42 -7.67
CA MET A 271 9.08 -25.14 -6.46
C MET A 271 10.24 -24.43 -5.77
N ASN A 272 11.27 -24.04 -6.52
CA ASN A 272 12.38 -23.26 -5.98
C ASN A 272 11.94 -21.88 -5.45
N TYR A 273 11.05 -21.18 -6.16
CA TYR A 273 10.58 -19.85 -5.76
C TYR A 273 9.72 -19.89 -4.50
N LEU A 274 8.83 -20.89 -4.38
CA LEU A 274 7.93 -21.07 -3.25
C LEU A 274 8.57 -21.85 -2.09
N GLY A 275 9.83 -22.30 -2.24
CA GLY A 275 10.50 -23.14 -1.25
C GLY A 275 9.85 -24.53 -1.07
N LEU A 276 9.10 -25.00 -2.07
CA LEU A 276 8.41 -26.30 -2.01
C LEU A 276 9.37 -27.41 -2.42
N THR A 277 9.51 -28.41 -1.56
CA THR A 277 10.21 -29.65 -1.88
C THR A 277 9.27 -30.60 -2.64
N PRO A 278 9.81 -31.57 -3.41
CA PRO A 278 9.00 -32.63 -4.00
C PRO A 278 8.15 -33.40 -2.97
N LYS A 279 8.61 -33.48 -1.72
CA LYS A 279 7.92 -34.11 -0.59
C LYS A 279 6.69 -33.32 -0.13
N ASP A 280 6.72 -31.99 -0.21
CA ASP A 280 5.57 -31.12 0.13
C ASP A 280 4.43 -31.26 -0.89
N LEU A 281 4.79 -31.60 -2.14
CA LEU A 281 3.81 -31.95 -3.17
C LEU A 281 3.26 -33.36 -2.97
N GLU A 282 4.07 -34.35 -2.55
CA GLU A 282 3.57 -35.69 -2.16
C GLU A 282 2.56 -35.63 -1.01
N ILE A 283 2.78 -34.76 -0.01
CA ILE A 283 1.84 -34.56 1.10
C ILE A 283 0.49 -34.02 0.61
N ASN A 284 0.48 -33.13 -0.40
CA ASN A 284 -0.74 -32.60 -1.01
C ASN A 284 -1.34 -33.51 -2.10
N GLU A 285 -0.53 -34.30 -2.81
CA GLU A 285 -0.97 -35.29 -3.80
C GLU A 285 -1.61 -36.52 -3.13
N ASN A 286 -1.38 -36.74 -1.83
CA ASN A 286 -2.07 -37.74 -1.00
C ASN A 286 -3.48 -37.31 -0.54
N ILE A 287 -4.00 -36.18 -1.04
CA ILE A 287 -5.44 -35.87 -0.97
C ILE A 287 -6.16 -36.82 -1.94
N GLU A 288 -7.13 -37.58 -1.44
CA GLU A 288 -7.79 -38.69 -2.16
C GLU A 288 -8.24 -38.32 -3.59
N GLY A 289 -7.77 -39.09 -4.60
CA GLY A 289 -8.35 -39.08 -5.96
C GLY A 289 -7.39 -38.98 -7.16
N TYR A 290 -6.09 -38.79 -6.99
CA TYR A 290 -5.17 -38.57 -8.13
C TYR A 290 -4.54 -39.87 -8.68
N ARG A 291 -4.54 -40.07 -10.01
CA ARG A 291 -4.24 -41.38 -10.67
C ARG A 291 -3.23 -41.29 -11.84
N ASP A 292 -2.01 -40.79 -11.64
CA ASP A 292 -0.96 -40.89 -12.68
C ASP A 292 0.32 -41.60 -12.21
N ILE A 293 0.33 -42.92 -12.45
CA ILE A 293 1.37 -43.88 -12.06
C ILE A 293 2.67 -43.69 -12.86
N LYS A 294 2.60 -43.14 -14.10
CA LYS A 294 3.79 -42.97 -14.95
C LYS A 294 4.69 -41.84 -14.45
N LEU A 295 4.10 -40.77 -13.91
CA LEU A 295 4.84 -39.64 -13.37
C LEU A 295 5.63 -40.02 -12.10
N LEU A 296 5.02 -40.82 -11.21
CA LEU A 296 5.65 -41.37 -10.00
C LEU A 296 6.91 -42.18 -10.30
N LYS A 297 6.89 -42.97 -11.38
CA LYS A 297 8.03 -43.81 -11.77
C LYS A 297 9.22 -42.98 -12.27
N LYS A 298 8.95 -41.87 -12.99
CA LYS A 298 9.97 -40.98 -13.53
C LYS A 298 10.65 -40.13 -12.44
N LEU A 299 9.89 -39.66 -11.46
CA LEU A 299 10.41 -38.87 -10.33
C LEU A 299 11.33 -39.69 -9.42
N LYS A 300 11.03 -40.98 -9.19
CA LYS A 300 11.92 -41.89 -8.44
C LYS A 300 13.29 -42.06 -9.09
N THR A 301 13.37 -42.00 -10.42
CA THR A 301 14.65 -42.15 -11.14
C THR A 301 15.52 -40.90 -11.03
N GLU A 302 14.92 -39.70 -11.07
CA GLU A 302 15.65 -38.42 -10.96
C GLU A 302 16.17 -38.15 -9.52
N ILE A 303 15.47 -38.62 -8.49
CA ILE A 303 15.90 -38.50 -7.08
C ILE A 303 17.25 -39.20 -6.85
N ASN A 304 17.48 -40.37 -7.46
CA ASN A 304 18.74 -41.10 -7.32
C ASN A 304 19.92 -40.38 -8.00
N THR A 305 19.66 -39.56 -9.02
CA THR A 305 20.70 -38.80 -9.73
C THR A 305 21.13 -37.55 -8.96
N ILE A 306 20.21 -36.93 -8.21
CA ILE A 306 20.48 -35.71 -7.43
C ILE A 306 21.35 -36.03 -6.20
N GLN A 307 21.11 -37.16 -5.54
CA GLN A 307 21.91 -37.60 -4.37
C GLN A 307 23.39 -37.83 -4.71
N THR A 308 23.73 -38.10 -5.98
CA THR A 308 25.12 -38.27 -6.41
C THR A 308 25.85 -36.94 -6.61
N VAL A 309 25.12 -35.84 -6.89
CA VAL A 309 25.69 -34.52 -7.18
C VAL A 309 25.96 -33.72 -5.90
N ASP A 310 25.12 -33.87 -4.87
CA ASP A 310 25.30 -33.17 -3.58
C ASP A 310 26.50 -33.68 -2.77
N LYS A 311 27.01 -34.88 -3.08
CA LYS A 311 28.20 -35.45 -2.41
C LYS A 311 29.53 -34.81 -2.84
N LEU A 312 29.53 -33.97 -3.89
CA LEU A 312 30.75 -33.35 -4.46
C LEU A 312 30.94 -31.86 -4.10
N LYS A 313 30.12 -31.27 -3.22
CA LYS A 313 30.15 -29.81 -2.95
C LYS A 313 30.32 -29.38 -1.49
N LYS A 314 30.60 -30.29 -0.56
CA LYS A 314 30.89 -29.91 0.83
C LYS A 314 32.34 -30.18 1.19
N GLU A 315 33.21 -29.23 0.83
CA GLU A 315 34.43 -28.97 1.59
C GLU A 315 34.50 -27.47 1.94
N ASN A 316 34.67 -27.22 3.24
CA ASN A 316 35.02 -25.97 3.92
C ASN A 316 33.95 -24.88 4.10
N PHE A 317 33.08 -25.09 5.08
CA PHE A 317 32.68 -24.07 6.06
C PHE A 317 32.57 -24.76 7.43
N GLN A 318 33.28 -24.25 8.45
CA GLN A 318 33.02 -24.62 9.84
C GLN A 318 31.75 -23.89 10.28
N GLU A 319 30.64 -24.62 10.38
CA GLU A 319 29.43 -24.21 11.08
C GLU A 319 29.52 -24.69 12.52
N ASP A 320 29.16 -23.83 13.48
CA ASP A 320 28.90 -24.23 14.85
C ASP A 320 27.83 -25.33 14.85
N ASP A 321 28.10 -26.41 15.57
CA ASP A 321 27.34 -27.65 15.55
C ASP A 321 25.92 -27.43 16.14
N PHE A 322 24.95 -27.14 15.27
CA PHE A 322 23.54 -26.96 15.62
C PHE A 322 22.77 -28.24 15.31
N ASP A 323 22.30 -28.93 16.34
CA ASP A 323 21.53 -30.17 16.17
C ASP A 323 20.13 -29.88 15.61
N VAL A 324 20.01 -30.02 14.29
CA VAL A 324 18.78 -29.84 13.51
C VAL A 324 17.66 -30.78 13.97
N ASN A 325 17.98 -31.91 14.60
CA ASN A 325 16.99 -32.89 15.07
C ASN A 325 16.24 -32.43 16.34
N SER A 326 16.70 -31.36 16.99
CA SER A 326 16.03 -30.77 18.16
C SER A 326 14.88 -29.81 17.81
N LEU A 327 14.68 -29.50 16.52
CA LEU A 327 13.66 -28.55 16.05
C LEU A 327 12.27 -29.20 15.96
N THR A 328 11.28 -28.59 16.60
CA THR A 328 9.87 -28.99 16.49
C THR A 328 9.19 -28.35 15.27
N ALA A 329 8.04 -28.90 14.84
CA ALA A 329 7.24 -28.33 13.75
C ALA A 329 6.80 -26.86 14.00
N ASN A 330 6.71 -26.44 15.27
CA ASN A 330 6.47 -25.05 15.64
C ASN A 330 7.72 -24.17 15.47
N ASP A 331 8.93 -24.71 15.66
CA ASP A 331 10.19 -23.98 15.48
C ASP A 331 10.47 -23.67 14.00
N LEU A 332 9.97 -24.54 13.11
CA LEU A 332 10.09 -24.43 11.66
C LEU A 332 8.96 -23.62 11.01
N LYS A 333 7.94 -23.20 11.79
CA LYS A 333 6.85 -22.38 11.28
C LYS A 333 7.37 -20.96 11.03
N ILE A 334 7.55 -20.61 9.76
CA ILE A 334 7.96 -19.27 9.34
C ILE A 334 6.77 -18.31 9.49
N ASP A 335 6.52 -17.83 10.71
CA ASP A 335 5.68 -16.64 10.95
C ASP A 335 6.57 -15.41 10.71
N PHE A 336 6.65 -14.93 9.46
CA PHE A 336 7.30 -13.66 9.16
C PHE A 336 6.41 -12.52 9.67
N THR A 337 6.66 -12.06 10.89
CA THR A 337 5.97 -10.90 11.47
C THR A 337 6.97 -9.78 11.70
N THR A 338 6.77 -8.66 10.99
CA THR A 338 7.45 -7.40 11.28
C THR A 338 6.79 -6.75 12.50
N SER A 339 7.46 -5.78 13.12
CA SER A 339 6.94 -4.96 14.22
C SER A 339 5.52 -4.41 13.98
N SER A 340 5.16 -4.22 12.71
CA SER A 340 3.87 -3.72 12.26
C SER A 340 2.77 -4.79 12.09
N ALA A 341 3.15 -6.06 11.99
CA ALA A 341 2.27 -7.20 11.71
C ALA A 341 2.20 -8.18 12.90
N ILE A 342 2.29 -7.67 14.13
CA ILE A 342 2.07 -8.48 15.34
C ILE A 342 0.62 -8.99 15.30
N SER A 343 0.39 -10.19 14.76
CA SER A 343 -0.93 -10.83 14.69
C SER A 343 -1.42 -11.31 16.05
N ARG A 344 -0.53 -11.32 17.05
CA ARG A 344 -0.78 -11.70 18.44
C ARG A 344 -0.75 -10.48 19.37
N ILE A 345 -1.39 -9.38 19.00
CA ILE A 345 -1.57 -8.26 19.92
C ILE A 345 -2.49 -8.74 21.05
N ASN A 346 -1.87 -9.09 22.16
CA ASN A 346 -2.58 -9.35 23.39
C ASN A 346 -3.29 -8.04 23.81
N ILE A 347 -4.58 -8.13 24.18
CA ILE A 347 -5.37 -6.99 24.66
C ILE A 347 -4.66 -6.21 25.79
N LYS A 348 -3.76 -6.89 26.52
CA LYS A 348 -2.86 -6.31 27.52
C LYS A 348 -1.99 -5.16 26.99
N PHE A 349 -1.53 -5.21 25.74
CA PHE A 349 -0.72 -4.12 25.17
C PHE A 349 -1.57 -2.94 24.73
N LEU A 350 -2.82 -3.18 24.30
CA LEU A 350 -3.78 -2.12 23.97
C LEU A 350 -4.25 -1.35 25.23
N ALA A 351 -4.19 -1.98 26.41
CA ALA A 351 -4.51 -1.32 27.67
C ALA A 351 -3.64 -0.08 27.94
N VAL A 352 -2.44 0.01 27.34
CA VAL A 352 -1.54 1.17 27.45
C VAL A 352 -2.10 2.39 26.74
N TYR A 353 -2.98 2.22 25.75
CA TYR A 353 -3.63 3.34 25.07
C TYR A 353 -4.69 4.01 25.94
N LEU A 354 -5.35 3.27 26.84
CA LEU A 354 -6.39 3.81 27.71
C LEU A 354 -5.92 5.02 28.52
N PRO A 355 -4.83 4.95 29.32
CA PRO A 355 -4.38 6.11 30.07
C PRO A 355 -3.87 7.24 29.15
N ILE A 356 -3.27 6.93 28.00
CA ILE A 356 -2.80 7.94 27.04
C ILE A 356 -3.98 8.73 26.47
N PHE A 357 -5.01 8.04 25.98
CA PHE A 357 -6.21 8.67 25.44
C PHE A 357 -7.03 9.36 26.51
N TRP A 358 -7.09 8.80 27.72
CA TRP A 358 -7.79 9.41 28.84
C TRP A 358 -7.15 10.75 29.22
N LEU A 359 -5.83 10.79 29.43
CA LEU A 359 -5.11 12.01 29.77
C LEU A 359 -5.13 13.04 28.63
N SER A 360 -4.98 12.59 27.39
CA SER A 360 -5.07 13.49 26.22
C SER A 360 -6.48 14.03 26.01
N GLY A 361 -7.49 13.18 26.20
CA GLY A 361 -8.91 13.53 26.15
C GLY A 361 -9.30 14.50 27.26
N MET A 362 -8.75 14.36 28.47
CA MET A 362 -8.95 15.32 29.56
C MET A 362 -8.50 16.74 29.17
N ILE A 363 -7.36 16.90 28.49
CA ILE A 363 -6.91 18.21 28.00
C ILE A 363 -7.93 18.77 26.99
N VAL A 364 -8.43 17.93 26.07
CA VAL A 364 -9.47 18.33 25.11
C VAL A 364 -10.75 18.75 25.81
N THR A 365 -11.21 18.00 26.81
CA THR A 365 -12.40 18.33 27.61
C THR A 365 -12.23 19.66 28.34
N ILE A 366 -11.04 19.94 28.89
CA ILE A 366 -10.74 21.24 29.51
C ILE A 366 -10.84 22.38 28.48
N VAL A 367 -10.29 22.19 27.27
CA VAL A 367 -10.38 23.18 26.18
C VAL A 367 -11.84 23.38 25.76
N PHE A 368 -12.61 22.30 25.60
CA PHE A 368 -14.01 22.36 25.23
C PHE A 368 -14.85 23.07 26.28
N TYR A 369 -14.71 22.69 27.56
CA TYR A 369 -15.40 23.32 28.69
C TYR A 369 -15.07 24.81 28.77
N THR A 370 -13.80 25.17 28.58
CA THR A 370 -13.36 26.58 28.56
C THR A 370 -14.03 27.33 27.41
N PHE A 371 -14.03 26.77 26.20
CA PHE A 371 -14.70 27.37 25.04
C PHE A 371 -16.20 27.62 25.28
N THR A 372 -16.91 26.61 25.80
CA THR A 372 -18.35 26.71 26.08
C THR A 372 -18.66 27.66 27.24
N SER A 373 -17.76 27.77 28.22
CA SER A 373 -17.92 28.66 29.37
C SER A 373 -17.65 30.12 29.05
N TYR A 374 -16.76 30.42 28.09
CA TYR A 374 -16.45 31.81 27.71
C TYR A 374 -17.42 32.36 26.65
N ILE A 375 -17.80 31.54 25.66
CA ILE A 375 -18.69 31.98 24.58
C ILE A 375 -20.14 31.64 24.90
N HIS A 376 -20.85 32.57 25.53
CA HIS A 376 -22.25 32.36 25.93
C HIS A 376 -23.25 32.50 24.77
N ASN A 377 -22.88 33.20 23.69
CA ASN A 377 -23.76 33.39 22.53
C ASN A 377 -23.71 32.16 21.62
N TRP A 378 -24.85 31.44 21.52
CA TRP A 378 -24.95 30.20 20.76
C TRP A 378 -24.65 30.34 19.25
N ILE A 379 -24.91 31.51 18.66
CA ILE A 379 -24.62 31.77 17.23
C ILE A 379 -23.12 31.87 17.02
N LEU A 380 -22.43 32.63 17.87
CA LEU A 380 -20.96 32.72 17.82
C LEU A 380 -20.31 31.38 18.15
N MET A 381 -20.86 30.65 19.12
CA MET A 381 -20.38 29.31 19.46
C MET A 381 -20.51 28.37 18.24
N ALA A 382 -21.66 28.32 17.59
CA ALA A 382 -21.88 27.50 16.40
C ALA A 382 -20.97 27.90 15.23
N PHE A 383 -20.72 29.20 15.05
CA PHE A 383 -19.82 29.71 14.01
C PHE A 383 -18.36 29.28 14.23
N PHE A 384 -17.85 29.35 15.47
CA PHE A 384 -16.46 29.00 15.80
C PHE A 384 -16.25 27.51 16.12
N LEU A 385 -17.30 26.74 16.37
CA LEU A 385 -17.22 25.32 16.73
C LEU A 385 -16.39 24.50 15.71
N PRO A 386 -16.53 24.65 14.38
CA PRO A 386 -15.72 23.90 13.43
C PRO A 386 -14.21 24.16 13.60
N ALA A 387 -13.81 25.42 13.79
CA ALA A 387 -12.42 25.78 14.04
C ALA A 387 -11.93 25.20 15.37
N MET A 388 -12.77 25.24 16.41
CA MET A 388 -12.42 24.65 17.70
C MET A 388 -12.30 23.14 17.65
N VAL A 389 -13.12 22.43 16.87
CA VAL A 389 -12.98 20.98 16.67
C VAL A 389 -11.61 20.66 16.06
N VAL A 390 -11.16 21.44 15.07
CA VAL A 390 -9.82 21.29 14.49
C VAL A 390 -8.73 21.55 15.52
N ILE A 391 -8.85 22.60 16.32
CA ILE A 391 -7.89 22.92 17.39
C ILE A 391 -7.84 21.79 18.43
N MET A 392 -9.00 21.32 18.90
CA MET A 392 -9.12 20.22 19.86
C MET A 392 -8.50 18.93 19.33
N TRP A 393 -8.67 18.63 18.04
CA TRP A 393 -8.02 17.50 17.40
C TRP A 393 -6.49 17.60 17.45
N PHE A 394 -5.92 18.79 17.16
CA PHE A 394 -4.47 18.99 17.30
C PHE A 394 -3.99 18.91 18.74
N VAL A 395 -4.74 19.48 19.70
CA VAL A 395 -4.45 19.38 21.13
C VAL A 395 -4.44 17.92 21.59
N PHE A 396 -5.40 17.12 21.13
CA PHE A 396 -5.45 15.69 21.42
C PHE A 396 -4.19 14.97 20.94
N ILE A 397 -3.76 15.23 19.70
CA ILE A 397 -2.57 14.58 19.13
C ILE A 397 -1.31 15.00 19.89
N ILE A 398 -1.18 16.28 20.25
CA ILE A 398 -0.05 16.78 21.05
C ILE A 398 -0.05 16.12 22.45
N GLY A 399 -1.24 15.94 23.05
CA GLY A 399 -1.41 15.19 24.28
C GLY A 399 -0.89 13.76 24.14
N CYS A 400 -1.33 13.03 23.11
CA CYS A 400 -0.87 11.67 22.83
C CYS A 400 0.65 11.62 22.63
N PHE A 401 1.21 12.57 21.87
CA PHE A 401 2.65 12.69 21.63
C PHE A 401 3.45 12.86 22.93
N PHE A 402 2.97 13.70 23.85
CA PHE A 402 3.60 13.94 25.15
C PHE A 402 3.46 12.73 26.09
N PHE A 403 2.24 12.24 26.32
CA PHE A 403 1.99 11.15 27.26
C PHE A 403 2.62 9.83 26.82
N SER A 404 2.61 9.50 25.52
CA SER A 404 3.36 8.32 25.04
C SER A 404 4.84 8.40 25.42
N LYS A 405 5.49 9.56 25.28
CA LYS A 405 6.90 9.69 25.68
C LYS A 405 7.10 9.53 27.18
N LEU A 406 6.19 10.07 27.99
CA LEU A 406 6.21 9.85 29.43
C LEU A 406 6.14 8.34 29.75
N PHE A 407 5.17 7.63 29.21
CA PHE A 407 5.04 6.18 29.40
C PHE A 407 6.26 5.41 28.87
N LEU A 408 6.83 5.82 27.74
CA LEU A 408 8.05 5.21 27.21
C LEU A 408 9.24 5.40 28.16
N LEU A 409 9.38 6.57 28.78
CA LEU A 409 10.41 6.81 29.79
C LEU A 409 10.20 5.89 31.00
N LEU A 410 8.97 5.77 31.50
CA LEU A 410 8.63 4.86 32.61
C LEU A 410 8.96 3.40 32.27
N ILE A 411 8.60 2.94 31.07
CA ILE A 411 8.91 1.59 30.60
C ILE A 411 10.42 1.38 30.50
N ASN A 412 11.18 2.36 30.00
CA ASN A 412 12.63 2.27 29.86
C ASN A 412 13.37 2.33 31.21
N LEU A 413 12.75 2.83 32.27
CA LEU A 413 13.28 2.72 33.64
C LEU A 413 13.22 1.27 34.14
N ILE A 414 12.19 0.52 33.74
CA ILE A 414 12.00 -0.88 34.13
C ILE A 414 12.88 -1.80 33.28
N HIS A 415 12.81 -1.66 31.94
CA HIS A 415 13.57 -2.50 31.02
C HIS A 415 14.04 -1.73 29.80
N LYS A 416 15.36 -1.54 29.68
CA LYS A 416 15.98 -0.80 28.58
C LYS A 416 15.98 -1.64 27.29
N PRO A 417 15.76 -1.00 26.12
CA PRO A 417 15.91 -1.70 24.84
C PRO A 417 17.37 -2.10 24.62
N LYS A 418 17.61 -3.35 24.18
CA LYS A 418 18.93 -3.86 23.79
C LYS A 418 18.89 -4.58 22.44
N GLU A 419 20.01 -4.56 21.73
CA GLU A 419 20.22 -5.40 20.54
C GLU A 419 20.47 -6.85 20.96
N GLY A 420 20.07 -7.81 20.12
CA GLY A 420 20.28 -9.22 20.42
C GLY A 420 19.27 -10.14 19.70
N ILE A 421 19.38 -11.42 20.00
CA ILE A 421 18.45 -12.46 19.56
C ILE A 421 17.73 -12.96 20.80
N PHE A 422 16.41 -12.83 20.82
CA PHE A 422 15.53 -13.14 21.96
C PHE A 422 14.51 -14.20 21.55
N LYS A 423 13.88 -14.89 22.50
CA LYS A 423 12.75 -15.77 22.20
C LYS A 423 11.47 -14.94 22.08
N ALA A 424 10.76 -15.07 20.97
CA ALA A 424 9.49 -14.41 20.68
C ALA A 424 8.31 -15.19 21.30
N GLU A 425 8.37 -15.42 22.61
CA GLU A 425 7.40 -16.21 23.37
C GLU A 425 6.78 -15.38 24.50
N ILE A 426 5.51 -15.65 24.82
CA ILE A 426 4.83 -15.00 25.96
C ILE A 426 5.56 -15.40 27.25
N GLY A 427 5.82 -14.44 28.13
CA GLY A 427 6.64 -14.59 29.32
C GLY A 427 8.12 -14.29 29.12
N ASN A 428 8.61 -14.14 27.87
CA ASN A 428 9.96 -13.62 27.64
C ASN A 428 9.99 -12.10 27.83
N THR A 429 10.69 -11.63 28.85
CA THR A 429 10.78 -10.21 29.22
C THR A 429 11.23 -9.32 28.06
N ASP A 430 12.25 -9.73 27.30
CA ASP A 430 12.78 -8.92 26.20
C ASP A 430 11.76 -8.72 25.08
N PHE A 431 11.07 -9.80 24.72
CA PHE A 431 10.01 -9.78 23.72
C PHE A 431 8.80 -8.96 24.17
N GLU A 432 8.31 -9.15 25.39
CA GLU A 432 7.13 -8.43 25.90
C GLU A 432 7.37 -6.93 26.00
N PHE A 433 8.54 -6.52 26.51
CA PHE A 433 8.89 -5.11 26.58
C PHE A 433 9.16 -4.49 25.20
N TRP A 434 9.65 -5.26 24.23
CA TRP A 434 9.76 -4.80 22.84
C TRP A 434 8.38 -4.59 22.20
N CYS A 435 7.44 -5.53 22.39
CA CYS A 435 6.04 -5.38 21.94
C CYS A 435 5.39 -4.15 22.57
N LEU A 436 5.55 -3.98 23.88
CA LEU A 436 5.00 -2.85 24.65
C LEU A 436 5.50 -1.50 24.12
N ARG A 437 6.81 -1.36 23.90
CA ARG A 437 7.40 -0.12 23.33
C ARG A 437 6.94 0.13 21.90
N THR A 438 6.83 -0.93 21.10
CA THR A 438 6.38 -0.83 19.70
C THR A 438 4.96 -0.29 19.61
N GLU A 439 4.02 -0.89 20.36
CA GLU A 439 2.61 -0.45 20.39
C GLU A 439 2.49 1.00 20.88
N LEU A 440 3.13 1.34 21.99
CA LEU A 440 3.10 2.70 22.53
C LEU A 440 3.54 3.76 21.51
N LYS A 441 4.55 3.47 20.68
CA LYS A 441 5.06 4.41 19.67
C LYS A 441 4.20 4.44 18.41
N LYS A 442 3.59 3.32 18.07
CA LYS A 442 2.76 3.13 16.86
C LYS A 442 1.60 4.13 16.81
N ILE A 443 0.91 4.34 17.93
CA ILE A 443 -0.23 5.28 17.97
C ILE A 443 0.19 6.72 17.63
N VAL A 444 1.30 7.20 18.18
CA VAL A 444 1.79 8.56 17.89
C VAL A 444 2.29 8.67 16.47
N LEU A 445 3.04 7.67 15.98
CA LEU A 445 3.50 7.67 14.59
C LEU A 445 2.32 7.66 13.62
N TRP A 446 1.26 6.92 13.92
CA TRP A 446 0.04 6.91 13.12
C TRP A 446 -0.64 8.29 13.12
N LEU A 447 -0.83 8.93 14.29
CA LEU A 447 -1.41 10.27 14.38
C LEU A 447 -0.57 11.31 13.63
N MET A 448 0.76 11.27 13.76
CA MET A 448 1.68 12.24 13.17
C MET A 448 1.82 12.07 11.66
N ARG A 449 1.67 10.86 11.12
CA ARG A 449 1.62 10.60 9.67
C ARG A 449 0.33 11.08 9.02
N ASN A 450 -0.76 11.17 9.78
CA ASN A 450 -2.01 11.76 9.33
C ASN A 450 -2.04 13.30 9.55
N TRP A 451 -0.93 13.89 9.99
CA TRP A 451 -0.82 15.34 10.14
C TRP A 451 -0.73 16.01 8.76
N PRO A 452 -1.33 17.21 8.55
CA PRO A 452 -1.25 17.92 7.27
C PRO A 452 0.16 18.35 6.83
N LEU A 453 1.17 18.21 7.70
CA LEU A 453 2.55 18.58 7.46
C LEU A 453 3.37 17.29 7.29
N PRO A 454 3.99 17.07 6.11
CA PRO A 454 4.57 15.78 5.76
C PRO A 454 5.85 15.41 6.53
N TRP A 455 6.42 16.33 7.30
CA TRP A 455 7.66 16.16 8.06
C TRP A 455 7.44 15.92 9.57
N MET A 456 6.18 15.82 10.01
CA MET A 456 5.85 15.67 11.44
C MET A 456 6.22 14.29 11.98
N ASP A 457 6.25 13.27 11.14
CA ASP A 457 6.71 11.93 11.51
C ASP A 457 8.20 11.90 11.85
N ILE A 458 9.04 12.71 11.20
CA ILE A 458 10.47 12.91 11.54
C ILE A 458 10.59 13.39 12.99
N LEU A 459 9.75 14.34 13.41
CA LEU A 459 9.74 14.81 14.79
C LEU A 459 9.40 13.68 15.77
N ALA A 460 8.40 12.85 15.44
CA ALA A 460 8.02 11.70 16.25
C ALA A 460 9.12 10.63 16.33
N PHE A 461 9.79 10.31 15.22
CA PHE A 461 10.93 9.39 15.23
C PHE A 461 12.08 9.90 16.10
N LYS A 462 12.43 11.20 16.00
CA LYS A 462 13.42 11.82 16.87
C LYS A 462 13.00 11.79 18.33
N TRP A 463 11.74 12.10 18.61
CA TRP A 463 11.15 12.06 19.95
C TRP A 463 11.26 10.68 20.60
N PHE A 464 11.15 9.62 19.81
CA PHE A 464 11.32 8.22 20.25
C PHE A 464 12.76 7.69 20.22
N GLY A 465 13.74 8.53 19.90
CA GLY A 465 15.17 8.23 20.04
C GLY A 465 15.87 7.79 18.75
N ILE A 466 15.23 7.89 17.59
CA ILE A 466 15.92 7.70 16.30
C ILE A 466 16.87 8.88 16.05
N ARG A 467 18.12 8.56 15.72
CA ARG A 467 19.11 9.56 15.34
C ARG A 467 18.88 9.93 13.88
N MET A 468 18.28 11.09 13.62
CA MET A 468 18.07 11.62 12.28
C MET A 468 18.06 13.15 12.26
N THR A 469 18.30 13.72 11.08
CA THR A 469 18.23 15.17 10.85
C THR A 469 16.93 15.56 10.18
N LEU A 470 16.48 16.81 10.34
CA LEU A 470 15.30 17.35 9.63
C LEU A 470 15.48 17.42 8.11
N SER A 471 16.71 17.22 7.62
CA SER A 471 17.03 17.19 6.19
C SER A 471 16.76 15.83 5.53
N SER A 472 16.51 14.78 6.32
CA SER A 472 16.16 13.45 5.84
C SER A 472 14.65 13.33 5.67
N SER A 473 14.18 12.48 4.76
CA SER A 473 12.77 12.34 4.42
C SER A 473 12.34 10.88 4.32
N LEU A 474 11.15 10.58 4.85
CA LEU A 474 10.53 9.26 4.89
C LEU A 474 9.18 9.35 4.19
N TYR A 475 9.15 9.13 2.87
CA TYR A 475 7.94 9.34 2.07
C TYR A 475 6.94 8.20 2.25
N ASP A 476 6.18 8.15 3.34
CA ASP A 476 5.23 7.04 3.62
C ASP A 476 5.93 5.66 3.60
N SER A 477 7.18 5.64 4.07
CA SER A 477 7.96 4.43 4.29
C SER A 477 7.58 3.79 5.62
N TRP A 478 7.58 2.48 5.73
CA TRP A 478 7.46 1.76 6.98
C TRP A 478 8.82 1.74 7.66
N CYS A 479 8.91 2.18 8.92
CA CYS A 479 10.18 2.31 9.61
C CYS A 479 9.98 1.96 11.07
N ASP A 480 10.83 1.07 11.59
CA ASP A 480 10.87 0.81 13.02
C ASP A 480 11.17 2.10 13.80
N SER A 481 10.76 2.12 15.06
CA SER A 481 10.87 3.30 15.93
C SER A 481 12.01 3.19 16.96
N GLU A 482 12.89 2.20 16.79
CA GLU A 482 14.06 1.90 17.63
C GLU A 482 15.24 1.47 16.77
N PHE A 483 16.46 1.54 17.31
CA PHE A 483 17.67 0.99 16.67
C PHE A 483 17.89 1.39 15.19
N ILE A 484 17.54 2.61 14.82
CA ILE A 484 17.82 3.17 13.50
C ILE A 484 18.63 4.46 13.63
N THR A 485 19.58 4.63 12.72
CA THR A 485 20.36 5.86 12.56
C THR A 485 20.30 6.29 11.11
N PHE A 486 19.80 7.49 10.86
CA PHE A 486 19.88 8.17 9.57
C PHE A 486 20.85 9.35 9.65
N GLY A 487 21.74 9.44 8.66
CA GLY A 487 22.61 10.59 8.44
C GLY A 487 21.85 11.83 7.97
N ARG A 488 22.59 12.78 7.41
CA ARG A 488 22.05 13.98 6.75
C ARG A 488 21.50 13.63 5.37
N ARG A 489 20.38 14.24 5.00
CA ARG A 489 19.77 14.13 3.65
C ARG A 489 19.60 12.70 3.17
N VAL A 490 19.21 11.79 4.07
CA VAL A 490 18.81 10.44 3.68
C VAL A 490 17.39 10.50 3.11
N LEU A 491 17.20 9.90 1.94
CA LEU A 491 15.88 9.81 1.30
C LEU A 491 15.41 8.37 1.34
N VAL A 492 14.28 8.13 2.01
CA VAL A 492 13.59 6.84 2.01
C VAL A 492 12.35 6.94 1.14
N GLY A 493 12.34 6.19 0.06
CA GLY A 493 11.29 6.19 -0.95
C GLY A 493 10.00 5.53 -0.46
N GLN A 494 8.93 5.77 -1.22
CA GLN A 494 7.59 5.34 -0.85
C GLN A 494 7.41 3.84 -0.73
N GLY A 495 6.74 3.41 0.35
CA GLY A 495 6.49 2.01 0.63
C GLY A 495 7.74 1.18 0.95
N ALA A 496 8.92 1.81 1.11
CA ALA A 496 10.10 1.13 1.60
C ALA A 496 9.92 0.76 3.08
N THR A 497 10.52 -0.35 3.50
CA THR A 497 10.41 -0.89 4.85
C THR A 497 11.80 -0.95 5.49
N ILE A 498 12.02 -0.22 6.58
CA ILE A 498 13.27 -0.17 7.33
C ILE A 498 13.09 -0.91 8.66
N ASN A 499 13.64 -2.11 8.74
CA ASN A 499 13.49 -3.00 9.87
C ASN A 499 14.77 -3.02 10.71
N SER A 500 14.67 -2.59 11.95
CA SER A 500 15.67 -2.80 13.00
C SER A 500 15.42 -4.08 13.80
N SER A 501 14.24 -4.64 13.62
CA SER A 501 13.77 -5.84 14.28
C SER A 501 13.05 -6.76 13.29
N MET A 502 13.17 -8.06 13.49
CA MET A 502 12.42 -9.06 12.73
C MET A 502 12.15 -10.29 13.59
N VAL A 503 11.01 -10.93 13.40
CA VAL A 503 10.72 -12.23 14.00
C VAL A 503 10.95 -13.31 12.95
N LEU A 504 11.79 -14.30 13.28
CA LEU A 504 12.10 -15.46 12.46
C LEU A 504 11.87 -16.73 13.29
N GLY A 505 10.79 -17.46 12.99
CA GLY A 505 10.35 -18.59 13.80
C GLY A 505 10.06 -18.17 15.24
N LYS A 506 10.68 -18.82 16.22
CA LYS A 506 10.58 -18.46 17.65
C LYS A 506 11.53 -17.35 18.11
N TYR A 507 12.28 -16.72 17.20
CA TYR A 507 13.30 -15.75 17.57
C TYR A 507 12.93 -14.33 17.14
N LEU A 508 13.01 -13.39 18.08
CA LEU A 508 13.03 -11.95 17.82
C LEU A 508 14.49 -11.51 17.67
N ILE A 509 14.85 -11.01 16.50
CA ILE A 509 16.17 -10.46 16.21
C ILE A 509 16.07 -8.94 16.19
N ILE A 510 16.84 -8.27 17.04
CA ILE A 510 16.95 -6.80 17.08
C ILE A 510 18.39 -6.42 16.76
N LYS A 511 18.59 -5.68 15.67
CA LYS A 511 19.91 -5.21 15.26
C LYS A 511 19.83 -3.87 14.55
N ARG A 512 20.73 -2.96 14.93
CA ARG A 512 20.70 -1.59 14.45
C ARG A 512 20.94 -1.46 12.95
N VAL A 513 20.11 -0.63 12.32
CA VAL A 513 20.29 -0.21 10.93
C VAL A 513 20.93 1.17 10.89
N ILE A 514 21.93 1.34 10.02
CA ILE A 514 22.65 2.60 9.86
C ILE A 514 22.57 3.02 8.39
N CYS A 515 22.04 4.21 8.14
CA CYS A 515 22.01 4.83 6.82
C CYS A 515 22.90 6.07 6.83
N GLY A 516 24.01 6.04 6.08
CA GLY A 516 24.97 7.13 6.00
C GLY A 516 24.43 8.38 5.32
N ASP A 517 25.14 9.50 5.45
CA ASP A 517 24.77 10.77 4.81
C ASP A 517 24.51 10.60 3.31
N TYR A 518 23.51 11.30 2.77
CA TYR A 518 23.13 11.32 1.35
C TYR A 518 22.79 9.95 0.75
N SER A 519 22.53 8.94 1.58
CA SER A 519 22.05 7.65 1.10
C SER A 519 20.60 7.77 0.60
N LEU A 520 20.28 6.97 -0.42
CA LEU A 520 18.95 6.91 -1.02
C LEU A 520 18.47 5.47 -1.01
N ILE A 521 17.31 5.25 -0.41
CA ILE A 521 16.63 3.96 -0.36
C ILE A 521 15.41 4.07 -1.27
N GLY A 522 15.41 3.31 -2.36
CA GLY A 522 14.33 3.33 -3.35
C GLY A 522 12.99 2.88 -2.77
N GLY A 523 11.89 3.24 -3.45
CA GLY A 523 10.56 2.83 -3.04
C GLY A 523 10.36 1.31 -3.06
N HIS A 524 9.51 0.80 -2.16
CA HIS A 524 9.22 -0.63 -1.99
C HIS A 524 10.45 -1.51 -1.71
N THR A 525 11.53 -0.93 -1.18
CA THR A 525 12.74 -1.64 -0.76
C THR A 525 12.64 -2.11 0.68
N THR A 526 13.08 -3.32 1.01
CA THR A 526 13.16 -3.80 2.40
C THR A 526 14.59 -3.79 2.91
N ILE A 527 14.85 -3.02 3.97
CA ILE A 527 16.13 -3.01 4.68
C ILE A 527 15.99 -3.89 5.92
N ALA A 528 16.72 -5.01 5.95
CA ALA A 528 16.74 -5.97 7.05
C ALA A 528 17.55 -5.48 8.26
N PRO A 529 17.31 -6.03 9.46
CA PRO A 529 18.06 -5.69 10.67
C PRO A 529 19.57 -5.85 10.52
N GLY A 530 20.33 -4.94 11.12
CA GLY A 530 21.80 -4.93 11.05
C GLY A 530 22.39 -4.35 9.76
N SER A 531 21.55 -3.94 8.80
CA SER A 531 22.06 -3.39 7.54
C SER A 531 22.81 -2.07 7.75
N VAL A 532 23.97 -1.93 7.11
CA VAL A 532 24.77 -0.71 7.11
C VAL A 532 24.84 -0.17 5.68
N ILE A 533 24.18 0.94 5.42
CA ILE A 533 24.17 1.62 4.13
C ILE A 533 25.20 2.75 4.17
N GLY A 534 26.24 2.65 3.35
CA GLY A 534 27.29 3.64 3.25
C GLY A 534 26.81 5.04 2.84
N LYS A 535 27.68 6.04 3.05
CA LYS A 535 27.47 7.41 2.57
C LYS A 535 27.35 7.43 1.04
N ASP A 536 26.48 8.28 0.49
CA ASP A 536 26.29 8.44 -0.96
C ASP A 536 25.90 7.11 -1.67
N THR A 537 25.36 6.14 -0.91
CA THR A 537 24.94 4.84 -1.44
C THR A 537 23.48 4.86 -1.85
N PHE A 538 23.17 4.26 -2.99
CA PHE A 538 21.82 4.15 -3.54
C PHE A 538 21.38 2.70 -3.55
N VAL A 539 20.28 2.40 -2.86
CA VAL A 539 19.58 1.11 -2.96
C VAL A 539 18.41 1.31 -3.91
N SER A 540 18.40 0.60 -5.03
CA SER A 540 17.34 0.71 -6.03
C SER A 540 15.98 0.32 -5.46
N ALA A 541 14.91 0.82 -6.07
CA ALA A 541 13.54 0.43 -5.74
C ALA A 541 13.34 -1.10 -5.87
N ILE A 542 12.41 -1.65 -5.09
CA ILE A 542 12.05 -3.08 -5.10
C ILE A 542 13.29 -3.96 -4.87
N SER A 543 14.12 -3.60 -3.89
CA SER A 543 15.31 -4.37 -3.52
C SER A 543 15.28 -4.73 -2.04
N ASN A 544 15.95 -5.82 -1.64
CA ASN A 544 15.96 -6.27 -0.25
C ASN A 544 17.39 -6.53 0.23
N THR A 545 17.75 -6.00 1.40
CA THR A 545 18.98 -6.44 2.07
C THR A 545 18.75 -7.73 2.84
N VAL A 546 19.82 -8.49 3.05
CA VAL A 546 19.82 -9.60 4.02
C VAL A 546 20.22 -9.10 5.41
N TYR A 547 19.95 -9.92 6.42
CA TYR A 547 20.39 -9.66 7.78
C TYR A 547 21.89 -9.30 7.83
N ASN A 548 22.21 -8.20 8.52
CA ASN A 548 23.57 -7.75 8.75
C ASN A 548 24.39 -7.40 7.48
N GLN A 549 23.72 -7.05 6.38
CA GLN A 549 24.40 -6.72 5.12
C GLN A 549 25.03 -5.33 5.14
N ILE A 550 26.28 -5.23 4.70
CA ILE A 550 27.01 -3.97 4.59
C ILE A 550 27.07 -3.54 3.12
N LEU A 551 26.61 -2.32 2.84
CA LEU A 551 26.64 -1.70 1.53
C LEU A 551 27.70 -0.60 1.54
N GLU A 552 28.67 -0.71 0.63
CA GLU A 552 29.79 0.21 0.54
C GLU A 552 29.35 1.63 0.15
N PRO A 553 30.03 2.67 0.68
CA PRO A 553 29.80 4.06 0.30
C PRO A 553 29.96 4.33 -1.19
N GLY A 554 29.10 5.15 -1.76
CA GLY A 554 29.23 5.64 -3.14
C GLY A 554 28.92 4.59 -4.21
N TRP A 555 28.09 3.59 -3.90
CA TRP A 555 27.69 2.53 -4.84
C TRP A 555 26.17 2.45 -5.01
N ILE A 556 25.76 1.89 -6.14
CA ILE A 556 24.38 1.57 -6.49
C ILE A 556 24.19 0.07 -6.31
N TYR A 557 23.18 -0.30 -5.53
CA TYR A 557 22.78 -1.65 -5.19
C TYR A 557 21.38 -1.96 -5.76
N LEU A 558 21.16 -3.18 -6.21
CA LEU A 558 19.88 -3.63 -6.78
C LEU A 558 19.67 -5.12 -6.50
N GLY A 559 18.44 -5.54 -6.28
CA GLY A 559 18.03 -6.95 -6.28
C GLY A 559 17.52 -7.45 -4.93
N ILE A 560 17.12 -8.72 -4.92
CA ILE A 560 16.63 -9.45 -3.76
C ILE A 560 17.40 -10.78 -3.71
N PRO A 561 18.50 -10.88 -2.93
CA PRO A 561 19.10 -9.83 -2.11
C PRO A 561 19.85 -8.77 -2.95
N VAL A 562 20.12 -7.61 -2.37
CA VAL A 562 20.86 -6.55 -3.07
C VAL A 562 22.27 -6.99 -3.41
N ILE A 563 22.66 -6.72 -4.65
CA ILE A 563 24.03 -6.90 -5.15
C ILE A 563 24.60 -5.57 -5.61
N LYS A 564 25.92 -5.44 -5.44
CA LYS A 564 26.68 -4.26 -5.83
C LYS A 564 26.73 -4.16 -7.35
N MET A 565 26.19 -3.08 -7.92
CA MET A 565 26.02 -2.95 -9.37
C MET A 565 27.08 -2.04 -10.00
N LYS A 566 27.10 -0.75 -9.63
CA LYS A 566 28.00 0.25 -10.21
C LYS A 566 28.26 1.38 -9.23
N LYS A 567 29.36 2.13 -9.41
CA LYS A 567 29.65 3.31 -8.60
C LYS A 567 28.56 4.37 -8.81
N ASN A 568 28.14 5.03 -7.73
CA ASN A 568 27.25 6.17 -7.75
C ASN A 568 28.01 7.40 -8.25
N LYS A 569 28.01 7.60 -9.57
CA LYS A 569 28.60 8.77 -10.22
C LYS A 569 27.63 9.95 -10.28
N TYR A 570 26.33 9.72 -10.07
CA TYR A 570 25.29 10.75 -10.18
C TYR A 570 25.47 11.91 -9.20
N ALA A 571 26.03 11.65 -8.02
CA ALA A 571 26.38 12.70 -7.06
C ALA A 571 27.52 13.64 -7.53
N ARG A 572 28.25 13.27 -8.59
CA ARG A 572 29.41 14.00 -9.15
C ARG A 572 29.18 14.45 -10.59
N GLU A 573 27.97 14.30 -11.13
CA GLU A 573 27.69 14.72 -12.50
C GLU A 573 27.75 16.25 -12.60
N ARG A 574 28.46 16.71 -13.63
CA ARG A 574 28.64 18.11 -13.97
C ARG A 574 27.32 18.67 -14.52
N ARG A 575 26.81 19.78 -13.97
CA ARG A 575 25.54 20.41 -14.43
C ARG A 575 25.64 20.93 -15.86
N ASP A 576 26.86 21.26 -16.26
CA ASP A 576 27.25 21.78 -17.55
C ASP A 576 27.35 20.70 -18.63
N ILE A 577 27.45 19.41 -18.28
CA ILE A 577 27.58 18.32 -19.25
C ILE A 577 26.50 17.29 -18.98
N ILE A 578 25.48 17.28 -19.84
CA ILE A 578 24.41 16.28 -19.78
C ILE A 578 24.78 15.15 -20.72
N MET A 579 25.08 13.99 -20.15
CA MET A 579 25.19 12.73 -20.89
C MET A 579 23.80 12.33 -21.37
N ARG A 580 23.50 12.61 -22.64
CA ARG A 580 22.30 12.07 -23.28
C ARG A 580 22.64 10.71 -23.85
N ARG A 581 21.71 9.78 -23.69
CA ARG A 581 21.74 8.51 -24.41
C ARG A 581 20.69 8.60 -25.49
N ASP A 582 21.13 8.50 -26.73
CA ASP A 582 20.24 8.09 -27.79
C ASP A 582 19.85 6.63 -27.51
N VAL A 583 18.58 6.42 -27.20
CA VAL A 583 18.09 5.11 -26.79
C VAL A 583 18.00 4.18 -28.01
N ASP A 584 17.71 4.74 -29.18
CA ASP A 584 17.47 3.97 -30.42
C ASP A 584 18.78 3.63 -31.11
N GLU A 585 19.74 4.56 -31.14
CA GLU A 585 21.11 4.26 -31.62
C GLU A 585 21.97 3.56 -30.56
N GLU A 586 21.44 3.42 -29.34
CA GLU A 586 22.15 2.98 -28.13
C GLU A 586 23.44 3.79 -27.80
N LYS A 587 23.69 4.89 -28.49
CA LYS A 587 24.87 5.73 -28.34
C LYS A 587 24.71 6.73 -27.23
N LYS A 588 25.81 7.01 -26.53
CA LYS A 588 25.88 8.08 -25.54
C LYS A 588 26.63 9.25 -26.14
N PHE A 589 26.11 10.45 -25.97
CA PHE A 589 26.72 11.68 -26.43
C PHE A 589 26.60 12.78 -25.36
N GLU A 590 27.59 13.65 -25.32
CA GLU A 590 27.68 14.76 -24.38
C GLU A 590 27.01 15.99 -24.99
N ILE A 591 26.12 16.65 -24.24
CA ILE A 591 25.64 17.98 -24.56
C ILE A 591 26.10 18.94 -23.48
N GLU A 592 26.82 19.99 -23.87
CA GLU A 592 27.10 21.12 -22.99
C GLU A 592 25.83 21.93 -22.78
N HIS A 593 25.36 21.99 -21.54
CA HIS A 593 24.25 22.82 -21.10
C HIS A 593 24.82 24.03 -20.34
N LYS A 594 24.50 25.26 -20.77
CA LYS A 594 24.93 26.46 -20.04
C LYS A 594 24.23 26.53 -18.68
N SER A 595 24.89 26.07 -17.62
CA SER A 595 24.44 26.27 -16.24
C SER A 595 25.04 27.58 -15.70
N ASN A 596 24.19 28.58 -15.43
CA ASN A 596 24.63 29.90 -14.95
C ASN A 596 24.83 29.89 -13.42
N LEU A 597 25.92 29.26 -12.96
CA LEU A 597 26.26 29.12 -11.53
C LEU A 597 26.39 30.46 -10.79
N GLU A 598 26.81 31.52 -11.48
CA GLU A 598 26.93 32.88 -10.95
C GLU A 598 25.55 33.51 -10.69
N GLU A 599 24.54 33.17 -11.48
CA GLU A 599 23.17 33.67 -11.35
C GLU A 599 22.44 32.94 -10.22
N ASP A 600 22.56 31.60 -10.16
CA ASP A 600 22.04 30.76 -9.08
C ASP A 600 22.61 31.11 -7.69
N LYS A 601 23.83 31.67 -7.64
CA LYS A 601 24.49 32.10 -6.38
C LYS A 601 24.12 33.51 -5.95
N LYS A 602 23.60 34.36 -6.84
CA LYS A 602 23.17 35.73 -6.49
C LYS A 602 21.99 35.73 -5.52
N ASP A 603 21.15 34.70 -5.58
CA ASP A 603 19.98 34.53 -4.70
C ASP A 603 20.33 33.97 -3.30
N ILE A 604 21.62 33.77 -2.99
CA ILE A 604 22.10 33.19 -1.72
C ILE A 604 22.68 34.27 -0.77
N VAL A 605 22.66 35.55 -1.15
CA VAL A 605 23.15 36.67 -0.31
C VAL A 605 22.13 37.14 0.69
#